data_AF-A0A959EIW7-F1
#
_entry.id   AF-A0A959EIW7-F1
#
_cell.length_a   1.000
_cell.length_b   1.000
_cell.length_c   1.000
_cell.angle_alpha   90.00
_cell.angle_beta   90.00
_cell.angle_gamma   90.00
#
_symmetry.space_group_name_H-M   'P 1'
#
loop_
_entity.id
_entity.type
_entity.pdbx_description
1 polymer ?
#
loop_
_entity_poly.entity_id
_entity_poly.type
_entity_poly.pdbx_seq_one_letter_code
_entity_poly.pdbx_strand_id
1 'polypeptide(L)'
;MKRKHSFIERVAESVGIIPKLHGNGETPVERLTEPGKLTKFPPPEQWDDWVEYEAKAWPLLEKKHYTIVPTTCFNCESACGLTAYIDKATMQVRKLEGNPYHPGSRGRNCAKGPATIN
;
A
#
# COMPACT_ATOMS: atom_id res chain seq x y z
N MET A 1 5.41 -5.60 18.70
CA MET A 1 4.96 -6.79 19.47
C MET A 1 5.35 -8.03 18.66
N LYS A 2 6.25 -8.89 19.14
CA LYS A 2 6.64 -10.10 18.39
C LYS A 2 5.40 -10.99 18.23
N ARG A 3 4.99 -11.29 16.99
CA ARG A 3 3.86 -12.19 16.73
C ARG A 3 4.16 -13.55 17.39
N LYS A 4 3.27 -13.99 18.27
CA LYS A 4 3.28 -15.36 18.78
C LYS A 4 2.47 -16.20 17.80
N HIS A 5 3.16 -17.04 17.05
CA HIS A 5 2.56 -17.90 16.04
C HIS A 5 1.76 -19.03 16.71
N SER A 6 0.59 -19.34 16.17
CA SER A 6 -0.30 -20.39 16.65
C SER A 6 0.23 -21.78 16.30
N PHE A 7 -0.31 -22.81 16.94
CA PHE A 7 -0.04 -24.20 16.58
C PHE A 7 -0.41 -24.50 15.12
N ILE A 8 -1.52 -23.94 14.64
CA ILE A 8 -2.00 -24.13 13.25
C ILE A 8 -0.98 -23.58 12.26
N GLU A 9 -0.47 -22.36 12.48
CA GLU A 9 0.54 -21.74 11.62
C GLU A 9 1.82 -22.57 11.56
N ARG A 10 2.30 -23.07 12.71
CA ARG A 10 3.48 -23.94 12.78
C ARG A 10 3.30 -25.23 11.98
N VAL A 11 2.16 -25.89 12.13
CA VAL A 11 1.87 -27.12 11.37
C VAL A 11 1.77 -26.80 9.88
N ALA A 12 1.03 -25.75 9.50
CA ALA A 12 0.85 -25.35 8.11
C ALA A 12 2.18 -24.99 7.40
N GLU A 13 3.11 -24.33 8.10
CA GLU A 13 4.47 -24.09 7.59
C GLU A 13 5.28 -25.38 7.45
N SER A 14 5.17 -26.29 8.42
CA SER A 14 5.93 -27.54 8.42
C SER A 14 5.54 -28.46 7.27
N VAL A 15 4.26 -28.48 6.89
CA VAL A 15 3.73 -29.25 5.75
C VAL A 15 3.74 -28.45 4.43
N GLY A 16 4.21 -27.19 4.45
CA GLY A 16 4.36 -26.35 3.26
C GLY A 16 3.05 -25.79 2.68
N ILE A 17 1.96 -25.77 3.45
CA ILE A 17 0.68 -25.14 3.04
C ILE A 17 0.82 -23.63 2.95
N ILE A 18 1.63 -23.03 3.84
CA ILE A 18 1.97 -21.60 3.82
C ILE A 18 3.50 -21.42 3.80
N PRO A 19 4.02 -20.33 3.22
CA PRO A 19 5.45 -20.02 3.28
C PRO A 19 5.89 -19.82 4.73
N LYS A 20 7.18 -20.07 5.00
CA LYS A 20 7.77 -19.83 6.32
C LYS A 20 7.79 -18.33 6.62
N LEU A 21 6.97 -17.89 7.55
CA LEU A 21 6.91 -16.52 8.05
C LEU A 21 7.84 -16.32 9.26
N HIS A 22 8.35 -17.43 9.82
CA HIS A 22 9.19 -17.45 11.00
C HIS A 22 10.61 -16.94 10.69
N GLY A 23 10.97 -15.77 11.23
CA GLY A 23 12.37 -15.36 11.40
C GLY A 23 12.86 -14.21 10.55
N ASN A 24 12.01 -13.56 9.75
CA ASN A 24 12.45 -12.40 8.98
C ASN A 24 12.65 -11.20 9.93
N GLY A 25 13.85 -10.60 9.86
CA GLY A 25 14.23 -9.39 10.57
C GLY A 25 13.45 -8.19 10.04
N GLU A 26 12.18 -8.13 10.39
CA GLU A 26 11.25 -7.09 9.97
C GLU A 26 11.68 -5.74 10.57
N THR A 27 12.20 -4.84 9.75
CA THR A 27 12.25 -3.42 10.10
C THR A 27 10.82 -2.87 9.99
N PRO A 28 10.19 -2.47 11.11
CA PRO A 28 8.83 -1.99 11.07
C PRO A 28 8.75 -0.70 10.24
N VAL A 29 7.79 -0.62 9.32
CA VAL A 29 7.34 0.67 8.81
C VAL A 29 6.73 1.44 9.98
N GLU A 30 7.14 2.70 10.12
CA GLU A 30 6.61 3.58 11.15
C GLU A 30 5.12 3.84 10.89
N ARG A 31 4.31 3.70 11.94
CA ARG A 31 2.87 3.93 11.83
C ARG A 31 2.60 5.43 11.98
N LEU A 32 1.77 5.98 11.10
CA LEU A 32 1.31 7.37 11.21
C LEU A 32 0.49 7.63 12.48
N THR A 33 -0.22 6.62 12.99
CA THR A 33 -1.10 6.75 14.14
C THR A 33 -0.90 5.62 15.14
N GLU A 34 -1.33 5.90 16.36
CA GLU A 34 -1.37 4.93 17.44
C GLU A 34 -2.14 3.65 17.05
N PRO A 35 -1.75 2.47 17.58
CA PRO A 35 -2.45 1.23 17.33
C PRO A 35 -3.96 1.37 17.59
N GLY A 36 -4.78 0.96 16.61
CA GLY A 36 -6.25 1.03 16.70
C GLY A 36 -6.85 2.31 16.12
N LYS A 37 -6.05 3.32 15.76
CA LYS A 37 -6.49 4.47 14.97
C LYS A 37 -6.07 4.28 13.51
N LEU A 38 -7.01 4.52 12.59
CA LEU A 38 -6.78 4.42 11.15
C LEU A 38 -6.69 5.81 10.53
N THR A 39 -5.74 6.00 9.63
CA THR A 39 -5.69 7.13 8.70
C THR A 39 -6.27 6.70 7.37
N LYS A 40 -6.93 7.62 6.66
CA LYS A 40 -7.48 7.32 5.33
C LYS A 40 -6.44 7.39 4.22
N PHE A 41 -5.46 8.30 4.35
CA PHE A 41 -4.48 8.59 3.31
C PHE A 41 -3.15 9.05 3.92
N PRO A 42 -2.02 8.89 3.19
CA PRO A 42 -0.74 9.47 3.58
C PRO A 42 -0.79 11.02 3.59
N PRO A 43 -0.12 11.68 4.56
CA PRO A 43 -0.02 13.14 4.59
C PRO A 43 0.77 13.67 3.38
N PRO A 44 0.33 14.74 2.70
CA PRO A 44 1.00 15.32 1.53
C PRO A 44 2.47 15.67 1.75
N GLU A 45 2.82 16.07 2.97
CA GLU A 45 4.18 16.46 3.35
C GLU A 45 5.17 15.28 3.26
N GLN A 46 4.66 14.04 3.19
CA GLN A 46 5.47 12.82 3.07
C GLN A 46 5.39 12.20 1.68
N TRP A 47 4.70 12.82 0.71
CA TRP A 47 4.48 12.20 -0.61
C TRP A 47 5.76 12.06 -1.45
N ASP A 48 6.78 12.88 -1.20
CA ASP A 48 8.06 12.77 -1.92
C ASP A 48 8.84 11.49 -1.57
N ASP A 49 8.65 10.96 -0.35
CA ASP A 49 9.26 9.72 0.13
C ASP A 49 8.31 8.97 1.08
N TRP A 50 7.21 8.48 0.53
CA TRP A 50 6.25 7.68 1.29
C TRP A 50 6.75 6.25 1.46
N VAL A 51 6.69 5.75 2.69
CA VAL A 51 7.15 4.41 3.00
C VAL A 51 6.00 3.53 3.48
N GLU A 52 5.78 2.42 2.78
CA GLU A 52 4.81 1.41 3.16
C GLU A 52 5.27 0.01 2.77
N TYR A 53 4.52 -1.01 3.18
CA TYR A 53 4.75 -2.38 2.73
C TYR A 53 4.16 -2.60 1.34
N GLU A 54 4.86 -3.36 0.50
CA GLU A 54 4.38 -3.76 -0.83
C GLU A 54 3.14 -4.65 -0.70
N ALA A 55 2.03 -4.20 -1.29
CA ALA A 55 0.73 -4.87 -1.20
C ALA A 55 0.75 -6.25 -1.87
N LYS A 56 1.50 -6.42 -2.97
CA LYS A 56 1.62 -7.70 -3.68
C LYS A 56 2.59 -8.70 -3.03
N ALA A 57 3.41 -8.25 -2.08
CA ALA A 57 4.42 -9.08 -1.42
C ALA A 57 3.86 -9.89 -0.24
N TRP A 58 2.60 -9.64 0.17
CA TRP A 58 1.97 -10.37 1.25
C TRP A 58 2.09 -11.89 1.05
N PRO A 59 2.54 -12.67 2.05
CA PRO A 59 2.67 -12.35 3.48
C PRO A 59 4.02 -11.76 3.92
N LEU A 60 4.93 -11.47 3.00
CA LEU A 60 6.22 -10.86 3.31
C LEU A 60 6.04 -9.36 3.55
N LEU A 61 6.66 -8.85 4.62
CA LEU A 61 6.68 -7.42 4.94
C LEU A 61 7.83 -6.71 4.20
N GLU A 62 7.71 -6.63 2.88
CA GLU A 62 8.69 -5.93 2.04
C GLU A 62 8.46 -4.41 2.10
N LYS A 63 9.41 -3.66 2.68
CA LYS A 63 9.36 -2.19 2.77
C LYS A 63 9.72 -1.57 1.42
N LYS A 64 8.90 -0.64 0.95
CA LYS A 64 9.11 0.11 -0.29
C LYS A 64 9.01 1.61 -0.06
N HIS A 65 9.76 2.36 -0.87
CA HIS A 65 9.74 3.81 -0.92
C HIS A 65 9.06 4.27 -2.21
N TYR A 66 8.04 5.10 -2.07
CA TYR A 66 7.24 5.60 -3.17
C TYR A 66 7.29 7.13 -3.22
N THR A 67 7.28 7.67 -4.42
CA THR A 67 6.86 9.06 -4.65
C THR A 67 5.38 9.03 -5.06
N ILE A 68 4.54 9.76 -4.34
CA ILE A 68 3.10 9.85 -4.60
C ILE A 68 2.83 11.12 -5.41
N VAL A 69 2.33 10.95 -6.64
CA VAL A 69 2.09 12.06 -7.56
C VAL A 69 0.60 12.19 -7.88
N PRO A 70 -0.04 13.34 -7.64
CA PRO A 70 -1.40 13.61 -8.09
C PRO A 70 -1.55 13.48 -9.60
N THR A 71 -2.62 12.84 -10.02
CA THR A 71 -3.01 12.71 -11.43
C THR A 71 -4.54 12.67 -11.57
N THR A 72 -5.03 12.59 -12.79
CA THR A 72 -6.46 12.62 -13.10
C THR A 72 -6.85 11.37 -13.89
N CYS A 73 -7.92 10.71 -13.47
CA CYS A 73 -8.50 9.58 -14.18
C CYS A 73 -9.06 10.02 -15.53
N PHE A 74 -8.72 9.32 -16.61
CA PHE A 74 -9.20 9.60 -17.98
C PHE A 74 -10.11 8.50 -18.55
N ASN A 75 -10.63 7.61 -17.70
CA ASN A 75 -11.49 6.51 -18.15
C ASN A 75 -12.95 6.93 -18.42
N CYS A 76 -13.36 8.09 -17.93
CA CYS A 76 -14.66 8.72 -18.22
C CYS A 76 -14.56 10.24 -17.99
N GLU A 77 -15.63 10.96 -18.31
CA GLU A 77 -15.78 12.41 -18.21
C GLU A 77 -15.83 12.95 -16.78
N SER A 78 -15.95 12.09 -15.76
CA SER A 78 -16.00 12.53 -14.36
C SER A 78 -14.66 13.08 -13.86
N ALA A 79 -13.56 12.82 -14.57
CA ALA A 79 -12.22 13.33 -14.27
C ALA A 79 -11.81 13.20 -12.79
N CYS A 80 -12.10 12.05 -12.17
CA CYS A 80 -11.81 11.83 -10.76
C CYS A 80 -10.30 11.93 -10.49
N GLY A 81 -9.90 12.62 -9.43
CA GLY A 81 -8.51 12.64 -8.99
C GLY A 81 -8.00 11.27 -8.56
N LEU A 82 -6.75 10.98 -8.92
CA LEU A 82 -5.98 9.81 -8.57
C LEU A 82 -4.61 10.24 -8.02
N THR A 83 -3.93 9.31 -7.36
CA THR A 83 -2.55 9.43 -6.89
C THR A 83 -1.79 8.23 -7.42
N ALA A 84 -0.69 8.50 -8.13
CA ALA A 84 0.21 7.48 -8.66
C ALA A 84 1.33 7.22 -7.65
N TYR A 85 1.46 5.97 -7.22
CA TYR A 85 2.55 5.51 -6.36
C TYR A 85 3.67 5.03 -7.27
N ILE A 86 4.76 5.79 -7.34
CA ILE A 86 5.92 5.49 -8.17
C ILE A 86 7.01 4.89 -7.28
N ASP A 87 7.43 3.66 -7.55
CA ASP A 87 8.53 3.04 -6.78
C ASP A 87 9.84 3.78 -7.10
N LYS A 88 10.48 4.36 -6.09
CA LYS A 88 11.69 5.17 -6.26
C LYS A 88 12.90 4.36 -6.75
N ALA A 89 12.90 3.04 -6.54
CA ALA A 89 13.97 2.18 -7.03
C ALA A 89 13.86 1.86 -8.52
N THR A 90 12.64 1.80 -9.06
CA THR A 90 12.39 1.37 -10.46
C THR A 90 11.84 2.48 -11.34
N MET A 91 11.38 3.58 -10.75
CA MET A 91 10.67 4.68 -11.39
C MET A 91 9.41 4.25 -12.15
N GLN A 92 8.83 3.08 -11.80
CA GLN A 92 7.60 2.57 -12.39
C GLN A 92 6.40 2.91 -11.50
N VAL A 93 5.25 3.18 -12.14
CA VAL A 93 3.97 3.30 -11.43
C VAL A 93 3.58 1.91 -10.93
N ARG A 94 3.35 1.79 -9.62
CA ARG A 94 3.04 0.51 -8.95
C ARG A 94 1.57 0.34 -8.63
N LYS A 95 0.90 1.42 -8.26
CA LYS A 95 -0.56 1.44 -8.04
C LYS A 95 -1.11 2.85 -8.23
N LEU A 96 -2.42 2.90 -8.47
CA LEU A 96 -3.22 4.12 -8.51
C LEU A 96 -4.25 4.07 -7.39
N GLU A 97 -4.28 5.08 -6.55
CA GLU A 97 -5.27 5.25 -5.48
C GLU A 97 -6.04 6.55 -5.67
N GLY A 98 -7.18 6.72 -5.01
CA GLY A 98 -7.94 7.97 -5.11
C GLY A 98 -7.22 9.15 -4.47
N ASN A 99 -7.24 10.32 -5.12
CA ASN A 99 -6.67 11.54 -4.55
C ASN A 99 -7.65 12.18 -3.54
N PRO A 100 -7.35 12.18 -2.23
CA PRO A 100 -8.24 12.76 -1.22
C PRO A 100 -8.45 14.27 -1.35
N TYR A 101 -7.48 14.98 -1.93
CA TYR A 101 -7.50 16.44 -2.09
C TYR A 101 -8.16 16.90 -3.38
N HIS A 102 -8.58 15.99 -4.25
CA HIS A 102 -9.31 16.36 -5.45
C HIS A 102 -10.74 16.83 -5.10
N PRO A 103 -11.18 18.03 -5.55
CA PRO A 103 -12.41 18.67 -5.05
C PRO A 103 -13.69 17.89 -5.39
N GLY A 104 -13.75 17.27 -6.57
CA GLY A 104 -14.91 16.48 -7.00
C GLY A 104 -14.97 15.11 -6.34
N SER A 105 -14.03 14.23 -6.71
CA SER A 105 -13.97 12.84 -6.22
C SER A 105 -13.61 12.66 -4.74
N ARG A 106 -12.75 13.52 -4.16
CA ARG A 106 -12.30 13.45 -2.75
C ARG A 106 -11.84 12.06 -2.32
N GLY A 107 -11.01 11.43 -3.14
CA GLY A 107 -10.47 10.09 -2.93
C GLY A 107 -11.40 8.94 -3.32
N ARG A 108 -12.59 9.21 -3.86
CA ARG A 108 -13.51 8.17 -4.35
C ARG A 108 -13.31 7.91 -5.84
N ASN A 109 -13.20 6.63 -6.21
CA ASN A 109 -13.09 6.22 -7.60
C ASN A 109 -13.97 4.99 -7.85
N CYS A 110 -14.46 4.82 -9.08
CA CYS A 110 -15.06 3.57 -9.49
C CYS A 110 -13.96 2.52 -9.77
N ALA A 111 -14.34 1.26 -9.95
CA ALA A 111 -13.40 0.16 -10.17
C ALA A 111 -12.42 0.41 -11.33
N LYS A 112 -12.82 1.17 -12.36
CA LYS A 112 -11.99 1.46 -13.53
C LYS A 112 -10.77 2.31 -13.18
N GLY A 113 -10.88 3.27 -12.26
CA GLY A 113 -9.82 4.26 -12.01
C GLY A 113 -8.52 3.62 -11.50
N PRO A 114 -8.56 2.89 -10.36
CA PRO A 114 -7.38 2.18 -9.85
C PRO A 114 -6.88 1.08 -10.78
N ALA A 115 -7.79 0.45 -11.54
CA ALA A 115 -7.47 -0.68 -12.42
C ALA A 115 -6.81 -0.29 -13.75
N THR A 116 -6.50 0.99 -14.00
CA THR A 116 -5.78 1.41 -15.22
C THR A 116 -4.40 0.75 -15.34
N ILE A 117 -3.78 0.38 -14.22
CA ILE A 117 -2.56 -0.43 -14.20
C ILE A 117 -2.82 -1.73 -13.43
N ASN A 118 -3.11 -2.82 -14.14
CA ASN A 118 -3.28 -4.14 -13.54
C ASN A 118 -2.54 -5.21 -14.33
#